data_AF-A0A535TWR7-F1
#
_entry.id   AF-A0A535TWR7-F1
#
_cell.length_a   1.000
_cell.length_b   1.000
_cell.length_c   1.000
_cell.angle_alpha   90.00
_cell.angle_beta   90.00
_cell.angle_gamma   90.00
#
_symmetry.space_group_name_H-M   'P 1'
#
loop_
_entity.id
_entity.type
_entity.pdbx_description
1 polymer ?
#
loop_
_entity_poly.entity_id
_entity_poly.type
_entity_poly.pdbx_seq_one_letter_code
_entity_poly.pdbx_strand_id
1 'polypeptide(L)'
;MDGVILRGTALIPGATDFVQRLQAKGIPFLILTNNSLYTPRDLQVRLHFMGLDVAPEAIFTSALATAQFLYDQRPGGRAYVIGESGLTTALHEVGFILTDQAPEYVVLGETTAYSFERITRA
;
A
#
# COMPACT_ATOMS: atom_id res chain seq x y z
N MET A 1 6.39 -1.67 -8.96
CA MET A 1 7.68 -1.63 -8.21
C MET A 1 8.58 -2.79 -8.62
N ASP A 2 8.12 -4.04 -8.47
CA ASP A 2 8.83 -5.22 -8.99
C ASP A 2 8.98 -5.19 -10.51
N GLY A 3 10.12 -5.67 -11.00
CA GLY A 3 10.49 -5.69 -12.41
C GLY A 3 10.97 -4.33 -12.97
N VAL A 4 10.81 -3.23 -12.24
CA VAL A 4 11.18 -1.87 -12.68
C VAL A 4 12.19 -1.22 -11.73
N ILE A 5 11.88 -1.19 -10.44
CA ILE A 5 12.76 -0.67 -9.38
C ILE A 5 13.45 -1.82 -8.67
N LEU A 6 12.72 -2.91 -8.41
CA LEU A 6 13.18 -4.07 -7.66
C LEU A 6 13.20 -5.34 -8.53
N ARG A 7 14.14 -6.23 -8.26
CA ARG A 7 14.13 -7.63 -8.70
C ARG A 7 14.31 -8.51 -7.46
N GLY A 8 13.20 -9.06 -6.96
CA GLY A 8 13.18 -9.73 -5.67
C GLY A 8 13.55 -8.75 -4.55
N THR A 9 14.64 -9.00 -3.85
CA THR A 9 15.13 -8.16 -2.74
C THR A 9 16.27 -7.23 -3.13
N ALA A 10 16.56 -7.05 -4.43
CA ALA A 10 17.63 -6.17 -4.91
C ALA A 10 17.10 -5.06 -5.81
N LEU A 11 17.74 -3.88 -5.77
CA LEU A 11 17.48 -2.82 -6.76
C LEU A 11 17.96 -3.24 -8.14
N ILE A 12 17.20 -2.85 -9.17
CA ILE A 12 17.64 -2.99 -10.55
C ILE A 12 18.75 -1.95 -10.83
N PRO A 13 19.84 -2.34 -11.53
CA PRO A 13 20.89 -1.41 -11.91
C PRO A 13 20.33 -0.16 -12.61
N GLY A 14 20.72 1.03 -12.13
CA GLY A 14 20.26 2.31 -12.65
C GLY A 14 18.92 2.82 -12.10
N ALA A 15 18.23 2.05 -11.24
CA ALA A 15 16.98 2.51 -10.60
C ALA A 15 17.22 3.73 -9.70
N THR A 16 18.26 3.69 -8.87
CA THR A 16 18.67 4.83 -8.03
C THR A 16 19.02 6.05 -8.87
N ASP A 17 19.87 5.89 -9.89
CA ASP A 17 20.26 6.98 -10.79
C ASP A 17 19.06 7.58 -11.55
N PHE A 18 18.08 6.76 -11.90
CA PHE A 18 16.85 7.22 -12.54
C PHE A 18 16.04 8.11 -11.59
N VAL A 19 15.77 7.65 -10.37
CA VAL A 19 15.01 8.41 -9.37
C VAL A 19 15.75 9.69 -8.96
N GLN A 20 17.06 9.62 -8.73
CA GLN A 20 17.87 10.81 -8.42
C GLN A 20 17.84 11.84 -9.54
N ARG A 21 17.84 11.42 -10.81
CA ARG A 21 17.71 12.33 -11.95
C ARG A 21 16.34 13.01 -12.00
N LEU A 22 15.27 12.32 -11.61
CA LEU A 22 13.94 12.93 -11.52
C LEU A 22 13.90 13.96 -10.39
N GLN A 23 14.42 13.62 -9.22
CA GLN A 23 14.50 14.51 -8.05
C GLN A 23 15.35 15.76 -8.37
N ALA A 24 16.55 15.59 -8.94
CA ALA A 24 17.44 16.70 -9.28
C ALA A 24 16.86 17.65 -10.32
N LYS A 25 15.94 17.17 -11.18
CA LYS A 25 15.22 17.98 -12.17
C LYS A 25 13.88 18.52 -11.68
N GLY A 26 13.48 18.20 -10.45
CA GLY A 26 12.16 18.56 -9.91
C GLY A 26 11.00 17.93 -10.70
N ILE A 27 11.22 16.79 -11.34
CA ILE A 27 10.18 16.10 -12.12
C ILE A 27 9.33 15.28 -11.14
N PRO A 28 8.01 15.53 -11.03
CA PRO A 28 7.15 14.76 -10.16
C PRO A 28 7.06 13.31 -10.64
N PHE A 29 7.09 12.37 -9.70
CA PHE A 29 6.93 10.95 -9.98
C PHE A 29 6.21 10.24 -8.84
N LEU A 30 5.71 9.04 -9.14
CA LEU A 30 5.01 8.19 -8.19
C LEU A 30 5.46 6.74 -8.41
N ILE A 31 5.84 6.06 -7.34
CA ILE A 31 6.13 4.64 -7.32
C ILE A 31 4.82 3.90 -7.02
N LEU A 32 4.28 3.27 -8.06
CA LEU A 32 3.08 2.46 -7.98
C LEU A 32 3.40 1.01 -7.63
N THR A 33 2.67 0.45 -6.67
CA THR A 33 2.80 -0.95 -6.26
C THR A 33 1.46 -1.56 -5.86
N ASN A 34 1.28 -2.84 -6.17
CA ASN A 34 0.11 -3.61 -5.71
C ASN A 34 0.29 -4.22 -4.32
N ASN A 35 1.41 -3.91 -3.64
CA ASN A 35 1.64 -4.35 -2.27
C ASN A 35 0.64 -3.66 -1.32
N SER A 36 -0.20 -4.44 -0.65
CA SER A 36 -1.15 -3.96 0.37
C SER A 36 -0.71 -4.28 1.80
N LEU A 37 0.46 -4.91 1.99
CA LEU A 37 0.98 -5.32 3.28
C LEU A 37 1.48 -4.12 4.09
N TYR A 38 2.22 -3.24 3.42
CA TYR A 38 3.02 -2.19 4.04
C TYR A 38 2.41 -0.80 3.82
N THR A 39 2.55 0.07 4.82
CA THR A 39 2.24 1.49 4.64
C THR A 39 3.26 2.14 3.70
N PRO A 40 2.96 3.32 3.11
CA PRO A 40 3.95 4.08 2.33
C PRO A 40 5.23 4.36 3.12
N ARG A 41 5.10 4.61 4.43
CA ARG A 41 6.24 4.85 5.32
C ARG A 41 7.09 3.59 5.52
N ASP A 42 6.46 2.43 5.70
CA ASP A 42 7.18 1.14 5.80
C ASP A 42 7.96 0.84 4.51
N LEU A 43 7.34 1.10 3.35
CA LEU A 43 7.98 0.93 2.05
C LEU A 43 9.13 1.92 1.86
N GLN A 44 8.96 3.18 2.26
CA GLN A 44 10.01 4.19 2.21
C GLN A 44 11.25 3.76 3.00
N VAL A 45 11.07 3.29 4.24
CA VAL A 45 12.18 2.80 5.07
C VAL A 45 12.88 1.60 4.41
N ARG A 46 12.11 0.66 3.85
CA ARG A 46 12.68 -0.51 3.14
C ARG A 46 13.50 -0.09 1.92
N LEU A 47 12.98 0.78 1.08
CA LEU A 47 13.68 1.29 -0.10
C LEU A 47 14.96 2.05 0.30
N HIS A 48 14.89 2.83 1.39
CA HIS A 48 16.05 3.54 1.92
C HIS A 48 17.18 2.58 2.29
N PHE A 49 16.88 1.47 3.00
CA PHE A 49 17.87 0.43 3.31
C PHE A 49 18.44 -0.27 2.07
N MET A 50 17.74 -0.22 0.95
CA MET A 50 18.22 -0.76 -0.33
C MET A 50 19.09 0.25 -1.11
N GLY A 51 19.19 1.51 -0.65
CA GLY A 51 19.92 2.58 -1.31
C GLY A 51 19.06 3.45 -2.24
N LEU A 52 17.73 3.43 -2.07
CA LEU A 52 16.81 4.29 -2.81
C LEU A 52 16.06 5.23 -1.85
N ASP A 53 16.42 6.50 -1.87
CA ASP A 53 15.80 7.52 -1.03
C ASP A 53 14.63 8.21 -1.74
N VAL A 54 13.42 8.00 -1.23
CA VAL A 54 12.18 8.57 -1.76
C VAL A 54 11.27 8.98 -0.60
N ALA A 55 10.51 10.05 -0.78
CA ALA A 55 9.52 10.47 0.20
C ALA A 55 8.32 9.48 0.22
N PRO A 56 7.65 9.24 1.36
CA PRO A 56 6.50 8.35 1.41
C PRO A 56 5.34 8.81 0.51
N GLU A 57 5.22 10.11 0.25
CA GLU A 57 4.21 10.69 -0.67
C GLU A 57 4.47 10.32 -2.13
N ALA A 58 5.69 9.91 -2.46
CA ALA A 58 6.04 9.38 -3.77
C ALA A 58 5.75 7.88 -3.90
N ILE A 59 5.05 7.26 -2.94
CA ILE A 59 4.66 5.84 -2.97
C ILE A 59 3.14 5.75 -2.89
N PHE A 60 2.54 5.05 -3.87
CA PHE A 60 1.11 4.81 -3.88
C PHE A 60 0.81 3.32 -4.06
N THR A 61 0.06 2.78 -3.10
CA THR A 61 -0.18 1.35 -2.95
C THR A 61 -1.60 0.97 -3.37
N SER A 62 -1.83 -0.33 -3.64
CA SER A 62 -3.18 -0.87 -3.82
C SER A 62 -4.07 -0.65 -2.60
N ALA A 63 -3.50 -0.65 -1.39
CA ALA A 63 -4.23 -0.33 -0.16
C ALA A 63 -4.80 1.10 -0.18
N LEU A 64 -3.98 2.10 -0.54
CA LEU A 64 -4.42 3.49 -0.69
C LEU A 64 -5.48 3.64 -1.79
N ALA A 65 -5.24 3.00 -2.95
CA ALA A 65 -6.20 3.01 -4.06
C ALA A 65 -7.56 2.42 -3.64
N THR A 66 -7.54 1.32 -2.86
CA THR A 66 -8.75 0.66 -2.36
C THR A 66 -9.48 1.53 -1.34
N ALA A 67 -8.75 2.16 -0.41
CA ALA A 67 -9.33 3.07 0.56
C ALA A 67 -10.00 4.27 -0.10
N GLN A 68 -9.33 4.90 -1.07
CA GLN A 68 -9.91 6.01 -1.84
C GLN A 68 -11.16 5.57 -2.61
N PHE A 69 -11.10 4.42 -3.29
CA PHE A 69 -12.25 3.88 -4.00
C PHE A 69 -13.46 3.68 -3.08
N LEU A 70 -13.26 3.09 -1.90
CA LEU A 70 -14.35 2.88 -0.95
C LEU A 70 -14.89 4.19 -0.37
N TYR A 71 -14.01 5.15 -0.08
CA TYR A 71 -14.41 6.50 0.33
C TYR A 71 -15.29 7.18 -0.71
N ASP A 72 -14.92 7.13 -1.99
CA ASP A 72 -15.67 7.75 -3.09
C ASP A 72 -17.06 7.11 -3.27
N GLN A 73 -17.20 5.82 -2.93
CA GLN A 73 -18.48 5.11 -2.99
C GLN A 73 -19.35 5.37 -1.74
N ARG A 74 -18.73 5.37 -0.56
CA ARG A 74 -19.43 5.51 0.73
C ARG A 74 -18.50 6.12 1.80
N PRO A 75 -18.49 7.45 1.97
CA PRO A 75 -17.79 8.08 3.07
C PRO A 75 -18.28 7.56 4.44
N GLY A 76 -17.37 7.23 5.34
CA GLY A 76 -17.70 6.72 6.68
C GLY A 76 -18.30 5.30 6.71
N GLY A 77 -18.04 4.49 5.68
CA GLY A 77 -18.52 3.11 5.58
C GLY A 77 -17.88 2.15 6.60
N ARG A 78 -18.47 0.95 6.68
CA ARG A 78 -17.97 -0.16 7.48
C ARG A 78 -17.43 -1.27 6.58
N ALA A 79 -16.26 -1.79 6.93
CA ALA A 79 -15.64 -2.87 6.17
C ALA A 79 -15.15 -4.00 7.09
N TYR A 80 -15.37 -5.24 6.67
CA TYR A 80 -14.65 -6.39 7.20
C TYR A 80 -13.38 -6.61 6.38
N VAL A 81 -12.23 -6.62 7.05
CA VAL A 81 -10.93 -6.56 6.37
C VAL A 81 -10.06 -7.76 6.74
N ILE A 82 -9.58 -8.45 5.70
CA ILE A 82 -8.49 -9.42 5.80
C ILE A 82 -7.28 -8.82 5.09
N GLY A 83 -6.29 -8.40 5.86
CA GLY A 83 -5.06 -7.79 5.36
C GLY A 83 -4.20 -7.31 6.53
N GLU A 84 -3.03 -6.75 6.21
CA GLU A 84 -2.07 -6.23 7.19
C GLU A 84 -2.22 -4.71 7.41
N SER A 85 -1.28 -4.14 8.17
CA SER A 85 -1.24 -2.73 8.57
C SER A 85 -1.34 -1.76 7.40
N GLY A 86 -0.74 -2.06 6.24
CA GLY A 86 -0.85 -1.22 5.04
C GLY A 86 -2.29 -0.98 4.62
N LEU A 87 -3.11 -2.02 4.61
CA LEU A 87 -4.52 -1.95 4.24
C LEU A 87 -5.40 -1.37 5.35
N THR A 88 -5.22 -1.83 6.59
CA THR A 88 -6.07 -1.37 7.70
C THR A 88 -5.83 0.11 8.02
N THR A 89 -4.58 0.57 7.96
CA THR A 89 -4.24 1.99 8.16
C THR A 89 -4.85 2.86 7.07
N ALA A 90 -4.72 2.48 5.81
CA ALA A 90 -5.28 3.24 4.69
C ALA A 90 -6.80 3.42 4.81
N LEU A 91 -7.52 2.37 5.21
CA LEU A 91 -8.97 2.43 5.42
C LEU A 91 -9.34 3.31 6.62
N HIS A 92 -8.59 3.22 7.72
CA HIS A 92 -8.81 4.09 8.88
C HIS A 92 -8.57 5.58 8.56
N GLU A 93 -7.54 5.90 7.77
CA GLU A 93 -7.20 7.28 7.39
C GLU A 93 -8.30 7.96 6.57
N VAL A 94 -9.05 7.19 5.76
CA VAL A 94 -10.22 7.69 5.03
C VAL A 94 -11.53 7.63 5.84
N GLY A 95 -11.45 7.26 7.12
CA GLY A 95 -12.58 7.26 8.05
C GLY A 95 -13.47 6.02 8.01
N PHE A 96 -12.99 4.90 7.44
CA PHE A 96 -13.73 3.64 7.50
C PHE A 96 -13.64 2.99 8.89
N ILE A 97 -14.76 2.39 9.30
CA ILE A 97 -14.85 1.59 10.52
C ILE A 97 -14.60 0.13 10.16
N LEU A 98 -13.54 -0.46 10.71
CA LEU A 98 -13.25 -1.88 10.51
C LEU A 98 -14.05 -2.71 11.51
N THR A 99 -14.91 -3.60 11.01
CA THR A 99 -15.82 -4.39 11.86
C THR A 99 -16.23 -5.69 11.18
N ASP A 100 -16.52 -6.71 12.00
CA ASP A 100 -17.16 -7.95 11.56
C ASP A 100 -18.68 -7.95 11.76
N GLN A 101 -19.25 -6.84 12.26
CA GLN A 101 -20.69 -6.70 12.52
C GLN A 101 -21.36 -5.89 11.41
N ALA A 102 -22.14 -6.58 10.57
CA ALA A 102 -22.91 -6.00 9.46
C ALA A 102 -22.08 -5.02 8.59
N PRO A 103 -20.92 -5.44 8.04
CA PRO A 103 -20.11 -4.60 7.17
C PRO A 103 -20.84 -4.33 5.84
N GLU A 104 -20.56 -3.20 5.20
CA GLU A 104 -21.02 -2.95 3.82
C GLU A 104 -20.04 -3.46 2.77
N TYR A 105 -18.77 -3.59 3.13
CA TYR A 105 -17.72 -4.10 2.26
C TYR A 105 -16.92 -5.20 2.93
N VAL A 106 -16.46 -6.14 2.12
CA VAL A 106 -15.42 -7.09 2.51
C VAL A 106 -14.18 -6.76 1.68
N VAL A 107 -13.06 -6.50 2.34
CA VAL A 107 -11.81 -6.10 1.68
C VAL A 107 -10.74 -7.14 1.96
N LEU A 108 -10.22 -7.72 0.88
CA LEU A 108 -9.21 -8.77 0.91
C LEU A 108 -7.90 -8.20 0.34
N GLY A 109 -6.91 -8.04 1.21
CA GLY A 109 -5.53 -7.74 0.84
C GLY A 109 -4.62 -8.93 1.10
N GLU A 110 -3.37 -8.78 0.69
CA GLU A 110 -2.31 -9.71 1.05
C GLU A 110 -2.15 -9.78 2.58
N THR A 111 -1.93 -10.98 3.12
CA THR A 111 -1.71 -11.23 4.54
C THR A 111 -0.76 -12.41 4.75
N THR A 112 0.01 -12.40 5.84
CA THR A 112 0.81 -13.56 6.25
C THR A 112 0.09 -14.41 7.30
N ALA A 113 -0.98 -13.88 7.91
CA ALA A 113 -1.78 -14.52 8.95
C ALA A 113 -3.08 -15.10 8.37
N TYR A 114 -2.94 -16.06 7.46
CA TYR A 114 -4.08 -16.80 6.91
C TYR A 114 -4.84 -17.54 8.01
N SER A 115 -6.16 -17.32 8.07
CA SER A 115 -7.04 -18.01 9.01
C SER A 115 -8.29 -18.46 8.27
N PHE A 116 -8.57 -19.76 8.31
CA PHE A 116 -9.77 -20.33 7.71
C PHE A 116 -11.03 -19.68 8.30
N GLU A 117 -11.04 -19.43 9.62
CA GLU A 117 -12.14 -18.72 10.29
C GLU A 117 -12.37 -17.32 9.71
N ARG A 118 -11.29 -16.56 9.46
CA ARG A 118 -11.41 -15.22 8.89
C ARG A 118 -11.97 -15.27 7.48
N ILE A 119 -11.55 -16.26 6.68
CA ILE A 119 -11.97 -16.46 5.30
C ILE A 119 -13.43 -16.92 5.22
N THR A 120 -13.89 -17.83 6.08
CA THR A 120 -15.29 -18.28 6.06
C THR A 120 -16.27 -17.25 6.62
N ARG A 121 -15.78 -16.24 7.35
CA ARG A 121 -16.58 -15.10 7.82
C ARG A 121 -16.77 -14.01 6.75
N ALA A 122 -15.83 -13.90 5.80
CA ALA A 122 -15.88 -12.95 4.68
C ALA A 122 -17.01 -13.30 3.71
#